data_AF-A0ABD6C6P2-F1
#
_entry.id   AF-A0ABD6C6P2-F1
#
_cell.length_a   1.000
_cell.length_b   1.000
_cell.length_c   1.000
_cell.angle_alpha   90.00
_cell.angle_beta   90.00
_cell.angle_gamma   90.00
#
_symmetry.space_group_name_H-M   'P 1'
#
loop_
_entity.id
_entity.type
_entity.pdbx_description
1 polymer ?
#
loop_
_entity_poly.entity_id
_entity_poly.type
_entity_poly.pdbx_seq_one_letter_code
_entity_poly.pdbx_strand_id
1 'polypeptide(L)' 'MSMDREQYCPNCEEDKEFYRAASTTLHLGEKVKWHCPDCDYGFVTIDGINTGATA' A
#
# COMPACT_ATOMS: atom_id res chain seq x y z
N MET A 1 -8.62 11.69 1.67
CA MET A 1 -7.54 10.70 1.49
C MET A 1 -7.54 9.83 2.74
N SER A 2 -7.88 8.54 2.65
CA SER A 2 -7.88 7.64 3.82
C SER A 2 -6.46 7.39 4.30
N MET A 3 -6.29 7.14 5.60
CA MET A 3 -5.00 6.76 6.20
C MET A 3 -4.80 5.24 6.24
N ASP A 4 -5.84 4.52 5.87
CA ASP A 4 -6.03 3.08 5.95
C ASP A 4 -6.55 2.55 4.60
N ARG A 5 -6.28 1.27 4.32
CA ARG A 5 -6.79 0.57 3.15
C ARG A 5 -6.79 -0.94 3.37
N GLU A 6 -7.89 -1.61 3.07
CA GLU A 6 -7.96 -3.07 3.02
C GLU A 6 -7.25 -3.63 1.76
N GLN A 7 -6.36 -4.61 1.96
CA GLN A 7 -5.68 -5.32 0.88
C GLN A 7 -5.20 -6.70 1.37
N TYR A 8 -5.17 -7.67 0.45
CA TYR A 8 -4.52 -8.96 0.67
C TYR A 8 -3.02 -8.79 0.96
N CYS A 9 -2.58 -9.33 2.09
CA CYS A 9 -1.18 -9.42 2.43
C CYS A 9 -0.62 -10.79 2.04
N PRO A 10 0.33 -10.88 1.08
CA PRO A 10 0.89 -12.17 0.64
C PRO A 10 1.76 -12.85 1.70
N ASN A 11 2.17 -12.13 2.75
CA ASN A 11 3.00 -12.69 3.83
C ASN A 11 2.17 -13.18 5.03
N CYS A 12 0.99 -12.59 5.27
CA CYS A 12 0.04 -13.06 6.28
C CYS A 12 -1.00 -14.03 5.69
N GLU A 13 -1.07 -14.13 4.36
CA GLU A 13 -2.03 -14.93 3.61
C GLU A 13 -3.51 -14.56 3.85
N GLU A 14 -3.78 -13.31 4.26
CA GLU A 14 -5.12 -12.80 4.58
C GLU A 14 -5.26 -11.33 4.19
N ASP A 15 -6.51 -10.86 4.08
CA ASP A 15 -6.81 -9.44 3.93
C ASP A 15 -6.52 -8.68 5.23
N LYS A 16 -5.71 -7.62 5.12
CA LYS A 16 -5.32 -6.76 6.24
C LYS A 16 -5.64 -5.32 5.96
N GLU A 17 -5.80 -4.55 7.02
CA GLU A 17 -5.85 -3.10 6.98
C GLU A 17 -4.42 -2.54 6.96
N PHE A 18 -4.00 -2.05 5.80
CA PHE A 18 -2.70 -1.40 5.63
C PHE A 18 -2.80 0.07 6.02
N TYR A 19 -1.77 0.58 6.68
CA TYR A 19 -1.68 2.01 7.00
C TYR A 19 -0.77 2.75 6.02
N ARG A 20 -1.09 4.02 5.77
CA ARG A 20 -0.26 4.93 4.98
C ARG A 20 0.98 5.33 5.78
N ALA A 21 2.14 4.84 5.36
CA ALA A 21 3.40 5.18 6.01
C ALA A 21 4.02 6.48 5.47
N ALA A 22 3.86 6.75 4.18
CA ALA A 22 4.41 7.94 3.55
C ALA A 22 3.70 8.29 2.25
N SER A 23 3.88 9.53 1.79
CA SER A 23 3.45 9.98 0.47
C SER A 23 4.36 11.03 -0.11
N THR A 24 4.46 11.05 -1.43
CA THR A 24 5.21 12.07 -2.16
C THR A 24 4.59 12.30 -3.53
N THR A 25 4.54 13.56 -3.95
CA THR A 25 4.09 13.93 -5.30
C THR A 25 5.27 13.83 -6.27
N LEU A 26 5.06 13.10 -7.36
CA LEU A 26 6.04 12.91 -8.44
C LEU A 26 5.41 13.37 -9.77
N HIS A 27 6.21 13.42 -10.83
CA HIS A 27 5.70 13.74 -12.18
C HIS A 27 4.60 12.78 -12.67
N LEU A 28 4.55 11.56 -12.13
CA LEU A 28 3.58 10.53 -12.49
C LEU A 28 2.29 10.55 -11.64
N GLY A 29 2.20 11.42 -10.62
CA GLY A 29 1.08 11.44 -9.67
C GLY A 29 1.50 11.38 -8.20
N GLU A 30 0.53 11.20 -7.31
CA GLU A 30 0.77 10.96 -5.88
C GLU A 30 1.20 9.51 -5.65
N LYS A 31 2.45 9.33 -5.21
CA LYS A 31 2.95 8.05 -4.74
C LYS A 31 2.65 7.91 -3.25
N VAL A 32 1.95 6.84 -2.88
CA VAL A 32 1.64 6.49 -1.49
C VAL A 32 2.27 5.16 -1.13
N LYS A 33 2.92 5.09 0.04
CA LYS A 33 3.47 3.85 0.61
C LYS A 33 2.50 3.29 1.65
N TRP A 34 2.21 2.01 1.52
CA TRP A 34 1.33 1.25 2.40
C TRP A 34 2.14 0.18 3.14
N HIS A 35 1.86 -0.03 4.43
CA HIS A 35 2.50 -1.07 5.24
C HIS A 35 1.48 -1.93 5.97
N CYS A 36 1.75 -3.23 6.03
CA CYS A 36 1.04 -4.19 6.85
C CYS A 36 1.45 -3.99 8.32
N PRO A 37 0.50 -3.94 9.27
CA PRO A 37 0.80 -3.77 10.69
C PRO A 37 1.48 -4.98 11.34
N ASP A 38 1.31 -6.18 10.77
CA ASP A 38 1.74 -7.43 11.39
C ASP A 38 3.11 -7.93 10.93
N CYS A 39 3.48 -7.68 9.67
CA CYS A 39 4.63 -8.33 9.05
C CYS A 39 5.53 -7.39 8.23
N ASP A 40 5.31 -6.07 8.33
CA ASP A 40 6.05 -5.02 7.63
C ASP A 40 6.04 -5.07 6.09
N TYR A 41 5.31 -6.01 5.48
CA TYR A 41 5.13 -6.04 4.03
C TYR A 41 4.55 -4.70 3.55
N GLY A 42 5.18 -4.11 2.53
CA GLY A 42 4.79 -2.81 2.01
C GLY A 42 4.73 -2.77 0.50
N PHE A 43 3.74 -2.05 -0.02
CA PHE A 43 3.56 -1.81 -1.45
C PHE A 43 3.30 -0.33 -1.71
N VAL A 44 3.34 0.07 -2.98
CA VAL A 44 3.13 1.45 -3.39
C VAL A 44 2.01 1.58 -4.42
N THR A 45 1.23 2.64 -4.27
CA THR A 45 0.24 3.07 -5.26
C THR A 45 0.68 4.39 -5.87
N ILE A 46 0.41 4.60 -7.16
CA ILE A 46 0.58 5.89 -7.84
C ILE A 46 -0.80 6.30 -8.36
N ASP A 47 -1.33 7.44 -7.90
CA ASP A 47 -2.69 7.89 -8.21
C ASP A 47 -3.76 6.81 -7.98
N GLY A 48 -3.60 6.04 -6.90
CA GLY A 48 -4.51 4.95 -6.52
C GLY A 48 -4.33 3.64 -7.30
N ILE A 49 -3.44 3.62 -8.32
CA ILE A 49 -3.11 2.42 -9.09
C ILE A 49 -2.07 1.60 -8.31
N ASN A 50 -2.39 0.35 -8.00
CA ASN A 50 -1.45 -0.57 -7.37
C ASN A 50 -0.37 -0.97 -8.39
N THR A 51 0.90 -0.72 -8.02
CA THR A 51 2.07 -1.07 -8.86
C THR A 51 2.80 -2.31 -8.37
N GLY A 52 2.34 -2.93 -7.28
CA GLY A 52 2.85 -4.22 -6.83
C GLY A 52 2.45 -5.32 -7.80
N ALA A 53 3.36 -6.28 -8.02
CA ALA A 53 3.02 -7.48 -8.76
C ALA A 53 1.97 -8.27 -7.96
N THR A 54 0.82 -8.56 -8.58
CA THR A 54 -0.09 -9.60 -8.07
C THR A 54 0.61 -10.95 -8.23
N ALA A 55 0.66 -11.74 -7.16
CA ALA A 55 1.04 -13.16 -7.24
C ALA A 55 -0.04 -13.96 -7.96
#